data_AF-A0A7K8N993-F1
#
_entry.id   AF-A0A7K8N993-F1
#
_cell.length_a   1.000
_cell.length_b   1.000
_cell.length_c   1.000
_cell.angle_alpha   90.00
_cell.angle_beta   90.00
_cell.angle_gamma   90.00
#
_symmetry.space_group_name_H-M   'P 1'
#
loop_
_entity.id
_entity.type
_entity.pdbx_description
1 polymer ?
#
loop_
_entity_poly.entity_id
_entity_poly.type
_entity_poly.pdbx_seq_one_letter_code
_entity_poly.pdbx_strand_id
1 'polypeptide(L)'
;MSLQFQSLQLEREMCLVSNYTLAKENLSLRPRLENGKASLAIKYQELREIQEACWDKQQRLGAYLEKWSPQSALNQLQASLNASEAESEVQMEQFLSQDLPLDAFLESFCQSRTRSHICRTQLEKLQELLQKNKRGRALACSAGCPGAPASPARA
;
A
#
# COMPACT_ATOMS: atom_id res chain seq x y z
N MET A 1 -41.16 -66.70 -26.11
CA MET A 1 -40.75 -65.39 -25.56
C MET A 1 -41.92 -64.42 -25.76
N SER A 2 -42.38 -63.72 -24.72
CA SER A 2 -43.49 -62.76 -24.86
C SER A 2 -43.02 -61.47 -25.54
N LEU A 3 -43.92 -60.77 -26.24
CA LEU A 3 -43.61 -59.48 -26.91
C LEU A 3 -43.10 -58.42 -25.91
N GLN A 4 -43.64 -58.42 -24.69
CA GLN A 4 -43.18 -57.54 -23.61
C GLN A 4 -41.73 -57.83 -23.17
N PHE A 5 -41.31 -59.09 -23.19
CA PHE A 5 -39.92 -59.44 -22.89
C PHE A 5 -38.97 -58.95 -23.99
N GLN A 6 -39.38 -59.07 -25.26
CA GLN A 6 -38.60 -58.57 -26.40
C GLN A 6 -38.47 -57.04 -26.41
N SER A 7 -39.53 -56.29 -26.05
CA SER A 7 -39.46 -54.83 -25.97
C SER A 7 -38.51 -54.36 -24.86
N LEU A 8 -38.60 -54.95 -23.67
CA LEU A 8 -37.69 -54.65 -22.57
C LEU A 8 -36.23 -55.00 -22.91
N GLN A 9 -36.02 -56.07 -23.67
CA GLN A 9 -34.69 -56.45 -24.11
C GLN A 9 -34.09 -55.44 -25.10
N LEU A 10 -34.90 -54.94 -26.04
CA LEU A 10 -34.48 -53.91 -26.98
C LEU A 10 -34.18 -52.57 -26.27
N GLU A 11 -35.02 -52.15 -25.33
CA GLU A 11 -34.78 -50.96 -24.49
C GLU A 11 -33.47 -51.07 -23.70
N ARG A 12 -33.21 -52.24 -23.11
CA ARG A 12 -31.94 -52.52 -22.41
C ARG A 12 -30.75 -52.36 -23.35
N GLU A 13 -30.80 -52.93 -24.55
CA GLU A 13 -29.72 -52.85 -25.53
C GLU A 13 -29.48 -51.40 -25.98
N MET A 14 -30.55 -50.65 -26.26
CA MET A 14 -30.45 -49.22 -26.57
C MET A 14 -29.80 -48.42 -25.43
N CYS A 15 -30.20 -48.67 -24.18
CA CYS A 15 -29.64 -48.02 -23.01
C CYS A 15 -28.15 -48.37 -22.83
N LEU A 16 -27.77 -49.63 -23.04
CA LEU A 16 -26.37 -50.07 -22.95
C LEU A 16 -25.50 -49.42 -24.02
N VAL A 17 -25.98 -49.33 -25.27
CA VAL A 17 -25.26 -48.65 -26.36
C VAL A 17 -25.07 -47.18 -26.03
N SER A 18 -26.14 -46.50 -25.58
CA SER A 18 -26.08 -45.08 -25.19
C SER A 18 -25.14 -44.83 -24.01
N ASN A 19 -25.18 -45.68 -22.98
CA ASN A 19 -24.28 -45.58 -21.83
C ASN A 19 -22.82 -45.77 -22.26
N TYR A 20 -22.55 -46.76 -23.12
CA TYR A 20 -21.22 -47.02 -23.63
C TYR A 20 -20.68 -45.85 -24.46
N THR A 21 -21.49 -45.26 -25.35
CA THR A 21 -21.06 -44.10 -26.15
C THR A 21 -20.74 -42.91 -25.25
N LEU A 22 -21.59 -42.61 -24.28
CA LEU A 22 -21.37 -41.52 -23.32
C LEU A 22 -20.13 -41.79 -22.44
N ALA A 23 -19.92 -43.02 -21.98
CA ALA A 23 -18.74 -43.38 -21.20
C ALA A 23 -17.45 -43.20 -22.01
N LYS A 24 -17.45 -43.63 -23.27
CA LYS A 24 -16.32 -43.45 -24.18
C LYS A 24 -16.00 -41.98 -24.45
N GLU A 25 -17.03 -41.16 -24.66
CA GLU A 25 -16.88 -39.70 -24.83
C GLU A 25 -16.38 -39.02 -23.54
N ASN A 26 -16.93 -39.38 -22.38
CA ASN A 26 -16.48 -38.86 -21.10
C ASN A 26 -15.00 -39.18 -20.85
N LEU A 27 -14.57 -40.42 -21.15
CA LEU A 27 -13.17 -40.83 -21.04
C LEU A 27 -12.26 -40.06 -22.02
N SER A 28 -12.74 -39.76 -23.23
CA SER A 28 -11.95 -38.99 -24.20
C SER A 28 -11.79 -37.51 -23.81
N LEU A 29 -12.78 -36.94 -23.11
CA LEU A 29 -12.75 -35.55 -22.63
C LEU A 29 -11.94 -35.37 -21.34
N ARG A 30 -11.84 -36.41 -20.52
CA ARG A 30 -11.13 -36.39 -19.23
C ARG A 30 -9.72 -35.78 -19.29
N PRO A 31 -8.80 -36.18 -20.19
CA PRO A 31 -7.45 -35.60 -20.23
C PRO A 31 -7.47 -34.09 -20.50
N ARG A 32 -8.36 -33.60 -21.37
CA ARG A 32 -8.49 -32.17 -21.65
C ARG A 32 -8.99 -31.40 -20.42
N LEU A 33 -9.93 -31.96 -19.67
CA LEU A 33 -10.44 -31.36 -18.44
C LEU A 33 -9.40 -31.34 -17.33
N GLU A 34 -8.67 -32.44 -17.15
CA GLU A 34 -7.58 -32.54 -16.15
C GLU A 34 -6.45 -31.54 -16.47
N ASN A 35 -6.02 -31.46 -17.73
CA ASN A 35 -5.03 -30.48 -18.18
C ASN A 35 -5.53 -29.03 -18.02
N GLY A 36 -6.81 -28.78 -18.30
CA GLY A 36 -7.43 -27.47 -18.09
C GLY A 36 -7.45 -27.07 -16.62
N LYS A 37 -7.81 -27.99 -15.72
CA LYS A 37 -7.77 -27.78 -14.26
C LYS A 37 -6.35 -27.49 -13.77
N ALA A 38 -5.36 -28.25 -14.23
CA ALA A 38 -3.96 -28.04 -13.87
C ALA A 38 -3.45 -26.67 -14.34
N SER A 39 -3.70 -26.31 -15.61
CA SER A 39 -3.33 -25.00 -16.16
C SER A 39 -3.99 -23.84 -15.39
N LEU A 40 -5.26 -23.99 -15.03
CA LEU A 40 -5.99 -22.98 -14.26
C LEU A 40 -5.41 -22.84 -12.85
N ALA A 41 -5.07 -23.94 -12.19
CA ALA A 41 -4.44 -23.91 -10.87
C ALA A 41 -3.09 -23.18 -10.90
N ILE A 42 -2.27 -23.40 -11.93
CA ILE A 42 -1.01 -22.66 -12.14
C ILE A 42 -1.28 -21.17 -12.28
N LYS A 43 -2.26 -20.77 -13.11
CA LYS A 43 -2.61 -19.34 -13.29
C LYS A 43 -3.10 -18.68 -12.01
N TYR A 44 -3.88 -19.38 -11.19
CA TYR A 44 -4.29 -18.87 -9.88
C TYR A 44 -3.11 -18.75 -8.90
N GLN A 45 -2.14 -19.66 -8.96
CA GLN A 45 -0.94 -19.57 -8.16
C GLN A 45 -0.08 -18.36 -8.57
N GLU A 46 0.18 -18.17 -9.87
CA GLU A 46 0.88 -17.00 -10.41
C GLU A 46 0.18 -15.69 -9.98
N LEU A 47 -1.15 -15.64 -10.06
CA LEU A 47 -1.94 -14.48 -9.65
C LEU A 47 -1.74 -14.17 -8.16
N ARG A 48 -1.78 -15.19 -7.30
CA ARG A 48 -1.55 -15.01 -5.85
C ARG A 48 -0.16 -14.44 -5.59
N GLU A 49 0.87 -15.00 -6.20
CA GLU A 49 2.25 -14.53 -6.04
C GLU A 49 2.41 -13.06 -6.46
N ILE A 50 1.80 -12.68 -7.59
CA ILE A 50 1.83 -11.29 -8.07
C ILE A 50 1.06 -10.37 -7.12
N GLN A 51 -0.09 -10.82 -6.59
CA GLN A 51 -0.88 -10.04 -5.63
C GLN A 51 -0.11 -9.81 -4.33
N GLU A 52 0.52 -10.85 -3.78
CA GLU A 52 1.36 -10.77 -2.58
C GLU A 52 2.55 -9.82 -2.83
N ALA A 53 3.25 -9.97 -3.94
CA ALA A 53 4.36 -9.09 -4.29
C ALA A 53 3.91 -7.62 -4.49
N CYS A 54 2.72 -7.40 -5.05
CA CYS A 54 2.14 -6.07 -5.19
C CYS A 54 1.79 -5.46 -3.84
N TRP A 55 1.16 -6.25 -2.97
CA TRP A 55 0.81 -5.85 -1.60
C TRP A 55 2.06 -5.45 -0.82
N ASP A 56 3.10 -6.27 -0.84
CA ASP A 56 4.38 -5.98 -0.18
C ASP A 56 5.01 -4.68 -0.68
N LYS A 57 5.01 -4.46 -2.00
CA LYS A 57 5.51 -3.21 -2.59
C LYS A 57 4.67 -2.01 -2.15
N GLN A 58 3.35 -2.16 -2.09
CA GLN A 58 2.44 -1.10 -1.65
C GLN A 58 2.67 -0.74 -0.17
N GLN A 59 2.84 -1.74 0.70
CA GLN A 59 3.13 -1.51 2.12
C GLN A 59 4.48 -0.81 2.31
N ARG A 60 5.52 -1.26 1.61
CA ARG A 60 6.84 -0.59 1.63
C ARG A 60 6.74 0.85 1.15
N LEU A 61 6.06 1.08 0.03
CA LEU A 61 5.86 2.43 -0.51
C LEU A 61 5.08 3.32 0.46
N GLY A 62 4.03 2.79 1.10
CA GLY A 62 3.29 3.50 2.14
C GLY A 62 4.21 3.93 3.30
N ALA A 63 5.01 3.01 3.83
CA ALA A 63 5.97 3.32 4.89
C ALA A 63 7.02 4.36 4.47
N TYR A 64 7.53 4.27 3.23
CA TYR A 64 8.46 5.27 2.70
C TYR A 64 7.81 6.65 2.55
N LEU A 65 6.57 6.72 2.02
CA LEU A 65 5.85 7.97 1.86
C LEU A 65 5.52 8.62 3.20
N GLU A 66 5.12 7.84 4.20
CA GLU A 66 4.89 8.36 5.55
C GLU A 66 6.18 8.90 6.17
N LYS A 67 7.27 8.11 6.12
CA LYS A 67 8.57 8.49 6.67
C LYS A 67 9.12 9.77 6.05
N TRP A 68 8.98 9.92 4.74
CA TRP A 68 9.48 11.07 3.98
C TRP A 68 8.39 12.09 3.65
N SER A 69 7.26 12.03 4.36
CA SER A 69 6.20 13.01 4.19
C SER A 69 6.65 14.39 4.67
N PRO A 70 6.11 15.48 4.11
CA PRO A 70 6.37 16.81 4.64
C PRO A 70 5.95 16.99 6.10
N GLN A 71 4.95 16.24 6.55
CA GLN A 71 4.53 16.23 7.95
C GLN A 71 5.56 15.55 8.85
N SER A 72 6.14 14.42 8.42
CA SER A 72 7.25 13.77 9.12
C SER A 72 8.46 14.70 9.23
N ALA A 73 8.81 15.42 8.16
CA ALA A 73 9.88 16.41 8.19
C ALA A 73 9.58 17.56 9.18
N LEU A 74 8.35 18.08 9.22
CA LEU A 74 7.93 19.07 10.22
C LEU A 74 8.09 18.55 11.65
N ASN A 75 7.62 17.33 11.92
CA ASN A 75 7.71 16.72 13.25
C ASN A 75 9.17 16.54 13.69
N GLN A 76 10.04 16.12 12.77
CA GLN A 76 11.48 15.97 13.04
C GLN A 76 12.15 17.32 13.33
N LEU A 77 11.86 18.35 12.53
CA LEU A 77 12.37 19.70 12.77
C LEU A 77 11.90 20.28 14.11
N GLN A 78 10.62 20.07 14.46
CA GLN A 78 10.06 20.51 15.74
C GLN A 78 10.74 19.80 16.92
N ALA A 79 10.96 18.48 16.82
CA ALA A 79 11.66 17.72 17.84
C ALA A 79 13.12 18.19 18.00
N SER A 80 13.82 18.43 16.90
CA SER A 80 15.19 18.97 16.91
C SER A 80 15.26 20.37 17.50
N LEU A 81 14.28 21.23 17.20
CA LEU A 81 14.17 22.56 17.80
C LEU A 81 14.03 22.45 19.32
N ASN A 82 13.03 21.70 19.79
CA ASN A 82 12.78 21.50 21.22
C ASN A 82 14.02 20.93 21.93
N ALA A 83 14.70 19.95 21.32
CA ALA A 83 15.92 19.37 21.88
C ALA A 83 17.04 20.41 22.02
N SER A 84 17.30 21.19 20.97
CA SER A 84 18.34 22.25 21.02
C SER A 84 18.01 23.38 22.00
N GLU A 85 16.73 23.67 22.21
CA GLU A 85 16.29 24.66 23.20
C GLU A 85 16.47 24.14 24.62
N ALA A 86 16.05 22.90 24.89
CA ALA A 86 16.29 22.25 26.18
C ALA A 86 17.80 22.13 26.48
N GLU A 87 18.64 21.78 25.49
CA GLU A 87 20.10 21.79 25.64
C GLU A 87 20.61 23.18 26.05
N SER A 88 20.09 24.25 25.42
CA SER A 88 20.49 25.62 25.75
C SER A 88 20.05 26.07 27.15
N GLU A 89 18.88 25.60 27.61
CA GLU A 89 18.40 25.83 28.97
C GLU A 89 19.28 25.14 30.01
N VAL A 90 19.62 23.87 29.79
CA VAL A 90 20.53 23.11 30.67
C VAL A 90 21.90 23.77 30.76
N GLN A 91 22.47 24.21 29.63
CA GLN A 91 23.75 24.92 29.61
C GLN A 91 23.69 26.24 30.39
N MET A 92 22.56 26.95 30.31
CA MET A 92 22.33 28.18 31.06
C MET A 92 22.23 27.92 32.56
N GLU A 93 21.48 26.89 32.96
CA GLU A 93 21.36 26.49 34.37
C GLU A 93 22.72 26.11 34.97
N GLN A 94 23.50 25.29 34.26
CA GLN A 94 24.84 24.87 34.68
C GLN A 94 25.82 26.05 34.81
N PHE A 95 25.73 27.04 33.93
CA PHE A 95 26.54 28.24 34.02
C PHE A 95 26.13 29.09 35.25
N LEU A 96 24.83 29.25 35.51
CA LEU A 96 24.32 30.00 36.66
C LEU A 96 24.64 29.33 38.00
N SER A 97 24.72 28.00 38.04
CA SER A 97 25.16 27.23 39.21
C SER A 97 26.68 27.20 39.39
N GLN A 98 27.44 27.82 38.48
CA GLN A 98 28.92 27.81 38.45
C GLN A 98 29.53 26.43 38.16
N ASP A 99 28.73 25.49 37.63
CA ASP A 99 29.19 24.14 37.24
C ASP A 99 29.86 24.13 35.85
N LEU A 100 29.72 25.21 35.08
CA LEU A 100 30.28 25.36 33.74
C LEU A 100 31.10 26.67 33.63
N PRO A 101 32.39 26.63 33.25
CA PRO A 101 33.19 27.84 33.09
C PRO A 101 32.74 28.66 31.87
N LEU A 102 33.00 29.98 31.91
CA LEU A 102 32.52 30.93 30.92
C LEU A 102 32.87 30.54 29.47
N ASP A 103 34.12 30.18 29.21
CA ASP A 103 34.56 29.87 27.84
C ASP A 103 33.84 28.64 27.26
N ALA A 104 33.66 27.60 28.08
CA ALA A 104 32.94 26.38 27.69
C ALA A 104 31.42 26.63 27.54
N PHE A 105 30.85 27.48 28.38
CA PHE A 105 29.46 27.93 28.24
C PHE A 105 29.28 28.66 26.92
N LEU A 106 30.11 29.67 26.62
CA LEU A 106 29.97 30.47 25.40
C LEU A 106 30.07 29.59 24.15
N GLU A 107 31.04 28.68 24.09
CA GLU A 107 31.18 27.76 22.97
C GLU A 107 29.93 26.88 22.79
N SER A 108 29.53 26.16 23.85
CA SER A 108 28.46 25.17 23.77
C SER A 108 27.06 25.80 23.62
N PHE A 109 26.81 26.94 24.27
CA PHE A 109 25.57 27.70 24.19
C PHE A 109 25.39 28.37 22.83
N CYS A 110 26.45 28.96 22.26
CA CYS A 110 26.37 29.49 20.90
C CYS A 110 26.03 28.37 19.90
N GLN A 111 26.64 27.20 20.04
CA GLN A 111 26.36 26.05 19.18
C GLN A 111 24.91 25.54 19.30
N SER A 112 24.36 25.40 20.51
CA SER A 112 22.96 24.99 20.71
C SER A 112 21.98 26.05 20.19
N ARG A 113 22.25 27.33 20.46
CA ARG A 113 21.43 28.44 19.96
C ARG A 113 21.45 28.56 18.44
N THR A 114 22.62 28.44 17.80
CA THR A 114 22.71 28.43 16.34
C THR A 114 21.87 27.30 15.74
N ARG A 115 21.93 26.09 16.31
CA ARG A 115 21.07 24.97 15.87
C ARG A 115 19.58 25.27 16.05
N SER A 116 19.18 25.79 17.22
CA SER A 116 17.79 26.21 17.49
C SER A 116 17.28 27.23 16.47
N HIS A 117 18.06 28.27 16.18
CA HIS A 117 17.68 29.29 15.20
C HIS A 117 17.56 28.70 13.78
N ILE A 118 18.51 27.87 13.36
CA ILE A 118 18.44 27.19 12.05
C ILE A 118 17.18 26.33 11.97
N CYS A 119 16.92 25.48 12.97
CA CYS A 119 15.73 24.61 12.98
C CYS A 119 14.43 25.41 12.97
N ARG A 120 14.35 26.50 13.75
CA ARG A 120 13.18 27.40 13.78
C ARG A 120 12.92 28.01 12.41
N THR A 121 13.95 28.57 11.76
CA THR A 121 13.81 29.13 10.41
C THR A 121 13.42 28.07 9.39
N GLN A 122 14.01 26.88 9.44
CA GLN A 122 13.64 25.78 8.55
C GLN A 122 12.18 25.35 8.74
N LEU A 123 11.71 25.28 9.97
CA LEU A 123 10.34 24.93 10.32
C LEU A 123 9.34 25.96 9.77
N GLU A 124 9.59 27.25 10.00
CA GLU A 124 8.77 28.35 9.47
C GLU A 124 8.71 28.30 7.94
N LYS A 125 9.86 28.13 7.27
CA LYS A 125 9.91 28.09 5.80
C LYS A 125 9.21 26.86 5.22
N LEU A 126 9.33 25.70 5.85
CA LEU A 126 8.61 24.51 5.41
C LEU A 126 7.09 24.68 5.59
N GLN A 127 6.65 25.25 6.71
CA GLN A 127 5.24 25.56 6.94
C GLN A 127 4.69 26.55 5.89
N GLU A 128 5.43 27.61 5.58
CA GLU A 128 5.06 28.57 4.54
C GLU A 128 4.90 27.89 3.16
N LEU A 129 5.86 27.04 2.77
CA LEU A 129 5.82 26.32 1.49
C LEU A 129 4.61 25.39 1.41
N LEU A 130 4.30 24.68 2.50
CA LEU A 130 3.15 23.78 2.56
C LEU A 130 1.81 24.55 2.50
N GLN A 131 1.72 25.71 3.15
CA GLN A 131 0.54 26.57 3.03
C GLN A 131 0.37 27.11 1.61
N LYS A 132 1.46 27.57 0.97
CA LYS A 132 1.44 28.04 -0.43
C LYS A 132 0.99 26.94 -1.38
N ASN A 133 1.51 25.72 -1.22
CA ASN A 133 1.11 24.57 -2.03
C ASN A 133 -0.40 24.24 -1.86
N LYS A 134 -0.89 24.20 -0.62
CA LYS A 134 -2.33 24.00 -0.33
C LYS A 134 -3.21 25.06 -1.02
N ARG A 135 -2.81 26.33 -0.98
CA ARG A 135 -3.54 27.44 -1.66
C ARG A 135 -3.49 27.31 -3.18
N GLY A 136 -2.33 26.98 -3.76
CA GLY A 136 -2.20 26.75 -5.21
C GLY A 136 -3.07 25.60 -5.71
N ARG A 137 -3.16 24.52 -4.92
CA ARG A 137 -4.02 23.37 -5.25
C ARG A 137 -5.51 23.68 -5.15
N ALA A 138 -5.92 24.49 -4.17
CA ALA A 138 -7.30 24.96 -4.05
C ALA A 138 -7.75 25.82 -5.25
N LEU A 139 -6.88 26.71 -5.74
CA LEU A 139 -7.14 27.54 -6.92
C LEU A 139 -7.25 26.71 -8.21
N ALA A 140 -6.43 25.66 -8.35
CA ALA A 140 -6.50 24.74 -9.49
C ALA A 140 -7.79 23.91 -9.49
N CYS A 141 -8.25 23.44 -8.32
CA CYS A 141 -9.52 22.69 -8.20
C CYS A 141 -10.76 23.55 -8.48
N SER A 142 -10.72 24.87 -8.28
CA SER A 142 -11.84 25.75 -8.65
C SER A 142 -11.96 26.04 -10.15
N ALA A 143 -10.92 25.75 -10.95
CA ALA A 143 -10.84 26.16 -12.34
C ALA A 143 -11.12 25.05 -13.37
N GLY A 144 -11.49 23.83 -12.97
CA GLY A 144 -11.81 22.79 -13.96
C GLY A 144 -12.31 21.47 -13.38
N CYS A 145 -13.63 21.24 -13.51
CA CYS A 145 -14.22 19.90 -13.57
C CYS A 145 -15.42 19.92 -14.54
N PRO A 146 -15.23 19.66 -15.85
CA PRO A 146 -16.28 19.13 -16.70
C PRO A 146 -16.21 17.59 -16.70
N GLY A 147 -17.27 16.96 -16.20
CA GLY A 147 -17.67 15.60 -16.57
C GLY A 147 -16.93 14.44 -15.90
N ALA A 148 -17.51 13.87 -14.85
CA ALA A 148 -17.27 12.47 -14.49
C ALA A 148 -18.14 11.57 -15.39
N PRO A 149 -17.59 10.56 -16.09
CA PRO A 149 -18.42 9.57 -16.77
C PRO A 149 -19.02 8.62 -15.73
N ALA A 150 -20.34 8.42 -15.82
CA ALA A 150 -21.07 7.47 -15.01
C ALA A 150 -20.52 6.05 -15.21
N SER A 151 -20.28 5.34 -14.10
CA SER A 151 -19.94 3.92 -14.13
C SER A 151 -21.13 3.10 -14.65
N PRO A 152 -20.93 2.09 -15.52
CA PRO A 152 -22.01 1.23 -15.94
C PRO A 152 -22.37 0.27 -14.80
N ALA A 153 -23.67 0.20 -14.49
CA ALA A 153 -24.24 -0.81 -13.61
C ALA A 153 -24.03 -2.20 -14.23
N ARG A 154 -23.58 -3.13 -13.40
CA ARG A 154 -23.28 -4.52 -13.74
C ARG A 154 -24.60 -5.29 -13.85
N ALA A 155 -24.80 -6.00 -14.97
CA ALA A 155 -25.90 -6.95 -15.18
C ALA A 155 -25.69 -8.25 -14.41
#